data_AF-A0A9P6R9N6-F1
#
_entry.id   AF-A0A9P6R9N6-F1
#
_cell.length_a   1.000
_cell.length_b   1.000
_cell.length_c   1.000
_cell.angle_alpha   90.00
_cell.angle_beta   90.00
_cell.angle_gamma   90.00
#
_symmetry.space_group_name_H-M   'P 1'
#
loop_
_entity.id
_entity.type
_entity.pdbx_description
1 polymer ?
#
loop_
_entity_poly.entity_id
_entity_poly.type
_entity_poly.pdbx_seq_one_letter_code
_entity_poly.pdbx_strand_id
1 'polypeptide(L)'
;MAKGLRSKSARKYRAIKRETVFGPVETARVHRLAERLKKDAEGPKTSELEALARGEELMQVEKTDDTEMSEDQKISTSGRKNSNHAKHKMAKEDRKKKNKEQLSKRELKKKTTFFRFHK
;
A
#
# COMPACT_ATOMS: atom_id res chain seq x y z
N MET A 1 -0.09 12.07 -39.12
CA MET A 1 -0.09 10.92 -38.17
C MET A 1 -0.50 11.39 -36.79
N ALA A 2 -1.46 10.74 -36.15
CA ALA A 2 -1.80 11.02 -34.76
C ALA A 2 -0.60 10.72 -33.85
N LYS A 3 -0.43 11.50 -32.78
CA LYS A 3 0.62 11.25 -31.79
C LYS A 3 0.21 10.08 -30.89
N GLY A 4 1.10 9.11 -30.70
CA GLY A 4 0.85 7.97 -29.82
C GLY A 4 0.74 8.36 -28.34
N LEU A 5 0.14 7.47 -27.54
CA LEU A 5 -0.12 7.68 -26.10
C LEU A 5 1.14 8.05 -25.30
N ARG A 6 2.28 7.44 -25.65
CA ARG A 6 3.56 7.62 -24.96
C ARG A 6 4.45 8.70 -25.58
N SER A 7 3.95 9.44 -26.57
CA SER A 7 4.71 10.52 -27.21
C SER A 7 5.08 11.61 -26.21
N LYS A 8 6.28 12.20 -26.38
CA LYS A 8 6.80 13.21 -25.45
C LYS A 8 5.89 14.45 -25.37
N SER A 9 5.37 14.90 -26.51
CA SER A 9 4.45 16.04 -26.59
C SER A 9 3.14 15.79 -25.85
N ALA A 10 2.50 14.63 -26.05
CA ALA A 10 1.26 14.29 -25.34
C ALA A 10 1.46 14.15 -23.83
N ARG A 11 2.59 13.58 -23.39
CA ARG A 11 2.92 13.49 -21.96
C ARG A 11 3.15 14.86 -21.33
N LYS A 12 3.91 15.75 -21.98
CA LYS A 12 4.15 17.11 -21.49
C LYS A 12 2.85 17.90 -21.34
N TYR A 13 1.97 17.84 -22.34
CA TYR A 13 0.67 18.49 -22.29
C TYR A 13 -0.20 17.98 -21.13
N ARG A 14 -0.22 16.66 -20.89
CA ARG A 14 -0.94 16.07 -19.75
C ARG A 14 -0.35 16.49 -18.41
N ALA A 15 0.98 16.60 -18.30
CA ALA A 15 1.63 17.08 -17.08
C ALA A 15 1.17 18.50 -16.75
N ILE A 16 1.21 19.40 -17.73
CA ILE A 16 0.72 20.79 -17.57
C ILE A 16 -0.74 20.80 -17.10
N LYS A 17 -1.63 20.03 -17.75
CA LYS A 17 -3.03 19.94 -17.32
C LYS A 17 -3.22 19.44 -15.89
N ARG A 18 -2.41 18.46 -15.47
CA ARG A 18 -2.45 17.95 -14.09
C ARG A 18 -2.07 19.03 -13.10
N GLU A 19 -1.06 19.81 -13.39
CA GLU A 19 -0.60 20.89 -12.51
C GLU A 19 -1.58 22.08 -12.48
N THR A 20 -2.06 22.53 -13.65
CA THR A 20 -2.80 23.78 -13.75
C THR A 20 -4.30 23.63 -13.52
N VAL A 21 -4.90 22.51 -13.95
CA VAL A 21 -6.37 22.33 -13.93
C VAL A 21 -6.78 21.35 -12.85
N PHE A 22 -6.16 20.16 -12.80
CA PHE A 22 -6.62 19.10 -11.91
C PHE A 22 -6.06 19.20 -10.48
N GLY A 23 -4.80 19.62 -10.33
CA GLY A 23 -4.11 19.72 -9.04
C GLY A 23 -4.83 20.63 -8.03
N PRO A 24 -5.24 21.85 -8.38
CA PRO A 24 -5.98 22.73 -7.47
C PRO A 24 -7.31 22.13 -6.99
N VAL A 25 -8.00 21.41 -7.88
CA VAL A 25 -9.29 20.77 -7.55
C VAL A 25 -9.09 19.59 -6.60
N GLU A 26 -8.07 18.76 -6.85
CA GLU A 26 -7.73 17.62 -6.01
C GLU A 26 -7.29 18.06 -4.61
N THR A 27 -6.42 19.07 -4.52
CA THR A 27 -5.95 19.63 -3.23
C THR A 27 -7.10 20.23 -2.42
N ALA A 28 -7.99 21.00 -3.04
CA ALA A 28 -9.19 21.53 -2.37
C ALA A 28 -10.14 20.42 -1.89
N ARG A 29 -10.25 19.31 -2.62
CA ARG A 29 -11.03 18.14 -2.19
C ARG A 29 -10.41 17.48 -0.96
N VAL A 30 -9.09 17.28 -0.95
CA VAL A 30 -8.38 16.70 0.20
C VAL A 30 -8.55 17.57 1.43
N HIS A 31 -8.45 18.90 1.29
CA HIS A 31 -8.67 19.83 2.40
C HIS A 31 -10.07 19.68 3.01
N ARG A 32 -11.12 19.67 2.17
CA ARG A 32 -12.50 19.50 2.63
C ARG A 32 -12.74 18.16 3.35
N LEU A 33 -12.15 17.09 2.85
CA LEU A 33 -12.27 15.78 3.49
C LEU A 33 -11.54 15.77 4.84
N ALA A 34 -10.34 16.36 4.92
CA ALA A 34 -9.60 16.47 6.17
C ALA A 34 -10.36 17.30 7.22
N GLU A 35 -11.01 18.39 6.82
CA GLU A 35 -11.87 19.19 7.72
C GLU A 35 -13.09 18.40 8.22
N ARG A 36 -13.74 17.62 7.35
CA ARG A 36 -14.86 16.76 7.76
C ARG A 36 -14.42 15.71 8.77
N LEU A 37 -13.32 15.03 8.48
CA LEU A 37 -12.77 14.03 9.40
C LEU A 37 -12.38 14.63 10.76
N LYS A 38 -11.86 15.87 10.79
CA LYS A 38 -11.61 16.58 12.05
C LYS A 38 -12.89 16.89 12.82
N LYS A 39 -13.93 17.36 12.12
CA LYS A 39 -15.25 17.62 12.73
C LYS A 39 -15.87 16.34 13.30
N ASP A 40 -15.81 15.24 12.57
CA ASP A 40 -16.32 13.94 13.01
C ASP A 40 -15.55 13.42 14.22
N ALA A 41 -14.21 13.60 14.24
CA ALA A 41 -13.35 13.18 15.34
C ALA A 41 -13.51 14.04 16.61
N GLU A 42 -13.85 15.33 16.46
CA GLU A 42 -14.14 16.23 17.59
C GLU A 42 -15.47 15.90 18.29
N GLY A 43 -16.30 15.01 17.73
CA GLY A 43 -17.64 14.71 18.23
C GLY A 43 -18.60 15.89 18.06
N PRO A 44 -19.89 15.75 18.43
CA PRO A 44 -20.81 16.88 18.43
C PRO A 44 -20.24 17.94 19.38
N LYS A 45 -19.91 19.12 18.83
CA LYS A 45 -19.44 20.24 19.65
C LYS A 45 -20.53 20.53 20.68
N THR A 46 -20.13 20.93 21.89
CA THR A 46 -21.05 21.19 22.99
C THR A 46 -22.19 22.15 22.63
N SER A 47 -22.00 23.02 21.62
CA SER A 47 -23.06 23.85 21.02
C SER A 47 -24.15 23.09 20.25
N GLU A 48 -23.81 21.98 19.58
CA GLU A 48 -24.79 21.10 18.93
C GLU A 48 -25.52 20.21 19.95
N LEU A 49 -24.83 19.79 21.02
CA LEU A 49 -25.47 19.16 22.18
C LEU A 49 -26.42 20.13 22.92
N GLU A 50 -26.08 21.41 23.04
CA GLU A 50 -26.96 22.45 23.60
C GLU A 50 -28.16 22.75 22.69
N ALA A 51 -28.00 22.70 21.36
CA ALA A 51 -29.10 22.85 20.41
C ALA A 51 -30.04 21.62 20.41
N LEU A 52 -29.49 20.40 20.50
CA LEU A 52 -30.26 19.18 20.74
C LEU A 52 -31.00 19.21 22.09
N ALA A 53 -30.39 19.77 23.14
CA ALA A 53 -31.04 19.97 24.44
C ALA A 53 -32.16 21.04 24.41
N ARG A 54 -32.19 21.93 23.41
CA ARG A 54 -33.25 22.94 23.20
C ARG A 54 -34.39 22.47 22.28
N GLY A 55 -34.33 21.26 21.73
CA GLY A 55 -35.48 20.61 21.09
C GLY A 55 -35.82 21.10 19.68
N GLU A 56 -34.85 21.55 18.88
CA GLU A 56 -35.06 21.75 17.44
C GLU A 56 -34.80 20.43 16.70
N GLU A 57 -35.88 19.81 16.18
CA GLU A 57 -35.83 18.52 15.49
C GLU A 57 -35.03 18.58 14.18
N LEU A 58 -33.81 18.04 14.20
CA LEU A 58 -33.09 17.65 12.99
C LEU A 58 -33.65 16.30 12.52
N MET A 59 -34.25 16.29 11.33
CA MET A 59 -34.70 15.09 10.63
C MET A 59 -33.65 13.97 10.73
N GLN A 60 -34.03 12.87 11.36
CA GLN A 60 -33.24 11.66 11.50
C GLN A 60 -32.95 11.08 10.11
N VAL A 61 -31.66 11.02 9.75
CA VAL A 61 -31.19 10.11 8.71
C VAL A 61 -30.76 8.85 9.44
N GLU A 62 -31.51 7.76 9.24
CA GLU A 62 -31.17 6.41 9.70
C GLU A 62 -29.74 6.07 9.26
N LYS A 63 -28.85 5.95 10.25
CA LYS A 63 -27.57 5.27 10.06
C LYS A 63 -27.86 3.79 10.26
N THR A 64 -27.85 3.04 9.16
CA THR A 64 -27.82 1.58 9.21
C THR A 64 -26.53 1.15 9.91
N ASP A 65 -26.67 0.61 11.11
CA ASP A 65 -25.65 -0.12 11.84
C ASP A 65 -25.30 -1.40 11.09
N ASP A 66 -24.32 -1.35 10.21
CA ASP A 66 -23.69 -2.54 9.64
C ASP A 66 -22.21 -2.26 9.42
N THR A 67 -21.46 -2.26 10.51
CA THR A 67 -20.03 -2.62 10.49
C THR A 67 -19.61 -3.01 11.90
N GLU A 68 -19.97 -4.23 12.29
CA GLU A 68 -19.28 -4.94 13.36
C GLU A 68 -17.80 -5.09 12.97
N MET A 69 -17.00 -4.09 13.33
CA MET A 69 -15.55 -4.18 13.30
C MET A 69 -15.14 -5.14 14.42
N SER A 70 -15.05 -6.41 14.04
CA SER A 70 -14.36 -7.44 14.82
C SER A 70 -13.07 -6.89 15.43
N GLU A 71 -12.93 -7.18 16.73
CA GLU A 71 -11.88 -6.77 17.64
C GLU A 71 -10.51 -6.59 16.96
N ASP A 72 -9.97 -5.38 17.09
CA ASP A 72 -8.60 -5.03 16.74
C ASP A 72 -7.61 -5.95 17.47
N GLN A 73 -7.25 -7.07 16.84
CA GLN A 73 -6.04 -7.79 17.20
C GLN A 73 -4.88 -6.81 17.02
N LYS A 74 -4.33 -6.31 18.14
CA LYS A 74 -3.09 -5.52 18.20
C LYS A 74 -2.01 -6.16 17.32
N ILE A 75 -1.88 -5.70 16.09
CA ILE A 75 -0.77 -6.06 15.21
C ILE A 75 0.42 -5.22 15.68
N SER A 76 1.23 -5.76 16.57
CA SER A 76 2.46 -5.11 17.03
C SER A 76 3.43 -4.95 15.85
N THR A 77 3.59 -3.71 15.37
CA THR A 77 4.52 -3.33 14.30
C THR A 77 6.00 -3.32 14.73
N SER A 78 6.28 -3.59 16.01
CA SER A 78 7.64 -3.66 16.56
C SER A 78 8.07 -5.07 17.01
N GLY A 79 7.20 -6.08 16.87
CA GLY A 79 7.51 -7.47 17.21
C GLY A 79 8.36 -8.18 16.15
N ARG A 80 9.33 -9.01 16.58
CA ARG A 80 10.05 -9.93 15.69
C ARG A 80 9.03 -10.77 14.93
N LYS A 81 9.07 -10.64 13.59
CA LYS A 81 8.24 -11.38 12.64
C LYS A 81 8.06 -12.82 13.10
N ASN A 82 6.81 -13.20 13.30
CA ASN A 82 6.27 -14.53 13.55
C ASN A 82 7.15 -15.73 13.11
N SER A 83 7.01 -16.86 13.80
CA SER A 83 7.77 -18.11 13.59
C SER A 83 7.84 -18.56 12.11
N ASN A 84 6.81 -18.25 11.31
CA ASN A 84 6.76 -18.53 9.88
C ASN A 84 7.76 -17.70 9.05
N HIS A 85 8.07 -16.46 9.46
CA HIS A 85 9.07 -15.64 8.78
C HIS A 85 10.49 -16.18 8.98
N ALA A 86 10.81 -16.65 10.20
CA ALA A 86 12.10 -17.29 10.48
C ALA A 86 12.30 -18.56 9.63
N LYS A 87 11.27 -19.42 9.55
CA LYS A 87 11.28 -20.63 8.69
C LYS A 87 11.47 -20.27 7.21
N HIS A 88 10.76 -19.27 6.71
CA HIS A 88 10.88 -18.84 5.32
C HIS A 88 12.26 -18.24 5.01
N LYS A 89 12.84 -17.48 5.95
CA LYS A 89 14.19 -16.90 5.80
C LYS A 89 15.26 -17.99 5.76
N MET A 90 15.23 -18.94 6.71
CA MET A 90 16.18 -20.07 6.71
C MET A 90 16.06 -20.92 5.44
N ALA A 91 14.84 -21.27 5.03
CA ALA A 91 14.62 -22.02 3.79
C ALA A 91 15.15 -21.30 2.53
N LYS A 92 15.04 -19.97 2.47
CA LYS A 92 15.57 -19.17 1.35
C LYS A 92 17.10 -19.17 1.32
N GLU A 93 17.75 -19.11 2.48
CA GLU A 93 19.21 -19.18 2.60
C GLU A 93 19.73 -20.58 2.23
N ASP A 94 19.06 -21.63 2.66
CA ASP A 94 19.41 -23.02 2.31
C ASP A 94 19.28 -23.29 0.81
N ARG A 95 18.22 -22.79 0.17
CA ARG A 95 18.06 -22.88 -1.30
C ARG A 95 19.20 -22.17 -2.04
N LYS A 96 19.64 -21.01 -1.56
CA LYS A 96 20.78 -20.29 -2.16
C LYS A 96 22.10 -21.06 -2.02
N LYS A 97 22.36 -21.64 -0.85
CA LYS A 97 23.57 -22.47 -0.61
C LYS A 97 23.58 -23.70 -1.52
N LYS A 98 22.46 -24.43 -1.60
CA LYS A 98 22.31 -25.59 -2.49
C LYS A 98 22.53 -25.23 -3.96
N ASN A 99 21.97 -24.12 -4.43
CA ASN A 99 22.16 -23.68 -5.83
C ASN A 99 23.63 -23.34 -6.13
N LYS A 100 24.35 -22.70 -5.20
CA LYS A 100 25.78 -22.43 -5.36
C LYS A 100 26.62 -23.72 -5.40
N GLU A 101 26.31 -24.68 -4.54
CA GLU A 101 26.99 -25.98 -4.51
C GLU A 101 26.70 -26.83 -5.76
N GLN A 102 25.48 -26.75 -6.29
CA GLN A 102 25.13 -27.40 -7.57
C GLN A 102 25.87 -26.76 -8.75
N LEU A 103 26.04 -25.44 -8.74
CA LEU A 103 26.84 -24.73 -9.74
C LEU A 103 28.32 -25.14 -9.67
N SER A 104 28.92 -25.20 -8.47
CA SER A 104 30.32 -25.63 -8.31
C SER A 104 30.53 -27.09 -8.70
N LYS A 105 29.61 -28.00 -8.34
CA LYS A 105 29.63 -29.41 -8.76
C LYS A 105 29.52 -29.56 -10.28
N ARG A 106 28.69 -28.76 -10.94
CA ARG A 106 28.59 -28.73 -12.42
C ARG A 106 29.88 -28.23 -13.06
N GLU A 107 30.52 -27.22 -12.50
CA GLU A 107 31.81 -26.71 -12.99
C GLU A 107 32.93 -27.75 -12.83
N LEU A 108 33.01 -28.41 -11.68
CA LEU A 108 33.93 -29.53 -11.43
C LEU A 108 33.70 -30.68 -12.42
N LYS A 109 32.44 -31.05 -12.67
CA LYS A 109 32.09 -32.10 -13.66
C LYS A 109 32.52 -31.72 -15.07
N LYS A 110 32.32 -30.45 -15.49
CA LYS A 110 32.77 -29.96 -16.81
C LYS A 110 34.30 -30.05 -16.96
N LYS A 111 35.05 -29.66 -15.91
CA LYS A 111 36.51 -29.73 -15.91
C LYS A 111 36.99 -31.19 -15.97
N THR A 112 36.43 -32.10 -15.18
CA THR A 112 36.85 -33.50 -15.18
C THR A 112 36.47 -34.23 -16.47
N THR A 113 35.35 -33.91 -17.10
CA THR A 113 35.01 -34.45 -18.43
C THR A 113 35.93 -33.94 -19.52
N PHE A 114 36.36 -32.67 -19.45
CA PHE A 114 37.29 -32.08 -20.42
C PHE A 114 38.65 -32.80 -20.42
N PHE A 115 39.19 -33.14 -19.24
CA PHE A 115 40.44 -33.90 -19.12
C PHE A 115 40.32 -35.38 -19.46
N ARG A 116 39.11 -35.96 -19.47
CA ARG A 116 38.91 -37.40 -19.76
C ARG A 116 38.88 -37.71 -21.27
N PHE A 117 38.63 -36.72 -22.11
CA PHE A 117 38.52 -36.86 -23.57
C PHE A 117 39.72 -36.32 -24.35
N HIS A 118 40.76 -35.81 -23.67
CA HIS A 118 41.97 -35.25 -24.30
C HIS A 118 43.25 -35.96 -23.84
N LYS A 119 43.19 -37.29 -23.71
CA LYS A 119 44.35 -38.16 -23.51
C LYS A 119 44.40 -39.22 -24.59
#